data_AF-A0AAI8L6Y3-F1
#
_entry.id   AF-A0AAI8L6Y3-F1
#
_cell.length_a   1.000
_cell.length_b   1.000
_cell.length_c   1.000
_cell.angle_alpha   90.00
_cell.angle_beta   90.00
_cell.angle_gamma   90.00
#
_symmetry.space_group_name_H-M   'P 1'
#
loop_
_entity.id
_entity.type
_entity.pdbx_description
1 polymer ?
#
loop_
_entity_poly.entity_id
_entity_poly.type
_entity_poly.pdbx_seq_one_letter_code
_entity_poly.pdbx_strand_id
1 'polypeptide(L)'
;MSAHENVDLGHTVAGWTGTAVALVGFSVAGLGVVAGSAALVISGVAVIALAAIVTWLLHLTGWGKPSGPRPADQWDWRVKDLGARQGHPDCLGCRLAGRRAEAVAKSAPPTSAGTTLPSPRRRPHTPGVQAAGPAAGNRTLL
;
A
#
# COMPACT_ATOMS: atom_id res chain seq x y z
N MET A 1 -16.03 18.53 8.84
CA MET A 1 -15.81 17.41 7.91
C MET A 1 -14.68 17.80 6.97
N SER A 2 -13.52 17.15 7.09
CA SER A 2 -12.36 17.50 6.25
C SER A 2 -12.56 16.84 4.87
N ALA A 3 -12.56 17.63 3.80
CA ALA A 3 -12.80 17.16 2.42
C ALA A 3 -11.73 16.19 1.87
N HIS A 4 -10.81 15.71 2.72
CA HIS A 4 -9.66 14.85 2.39
C HIS A 4 -9.58 13.56 3.22
N GLU A 5 -10.62 13.17 3.94
CA GLU A 5 -10.61 11.93 4.73
C GLU A 5 -10.57 10.66 3.86
N ASN A 6 -10.87 10.78 2.56
CA ASN A 6 -10.89 9.69 1.58
C ASN A 6 -9.64 9.70 0.65
N VAL A 7 -8.45 9.94 1.17
CA VAL A 7 -7.23 9.73 0.38
C VAL A 7 -6.23 8.88 1.14
N ASP A 8 -5.57 7.98 0.41
CA ASP A 8 -4.51 7.16 0.94
C ASP A 8 -3.24 8.00 1.18
N LEU A 9 -3.15 8.62 2.35
CA LEU A 9 -2.08 9.54 2.76
C LEU A 9 -0.73 8.84 3.05
N GLY A 10 -0.61 7.52 2.80
CA GLY A 10 0.65 6.80 3.03
C GLY A 10 0.97 6.55 4.50
N HIS A 11 -0.06 6.58 5.36
CA HIS A 11 0.03 6.07 6.73
C HIS A 11 0.33 4.56 6.69
N THR A 12 1.62 4.22 6.69
CA THR A 12 2.09 2.83 6.64
C THR A 12 3.07 2.62 7.78
N VAL A 13 3.20 1.37 8.24
CA VAL A 13 4.19 1.02 9.27
C VAL A 13 5.60 1.42 8.79
N ALA A 14 5.96 1.09 7.55
CA ALA A 14 7.25 1.47 6.97
C ALA A 14 7.50 2.98 6.98
N GLY A 15 6.48 3.77 6.64
CA GLY A 15 6.55 5.23 6.64
C GLY A 15 6.74 5.81 8.04
N TRP A 16 5.89 5.43 9.00
CA TRP A 16 5.98 5.94 10.38
C TRP A 16 7.28 5.52 11.08
N THR A 17 7.69 4.26 10.94
CA THR A 17 8.96 3.78 11.50
C THR A 17 10.14 4.53 10.89
N GLY A 18 10.17 4.70 9.58
CA GLY A 18 11.21 5.47 8.89
C GLY A 18 11.32 6.90 9.39
N THR A 19 10.18 7.60 9.45
CA THR A 19 10.12 8.98 9.92
C THR A 19 10.63 9.12 11.35
N ALA A 20 10.21 8.23 12.26
CA ALA A 20 10.66 8.26 13.65
C ALA A 20 12.18 8.07 13.76
N VAL A 21 12.74 7.09 13.06
CA VAL A 21 14.19 6.82 13.08
C VAL A 21 14.97 7.96 12.43
N ALA A 22 14.49 8.50 11.31
CA ALA A 22 15.12 9.63 10.64
C ALA A 22 15.13 10.87 11.53
N LEU A 23 14.04 11.18 12.24
CA LEU A 23 13.98 12.31 13.18
C LEU A 23 15.03 12.18 14.29
N VAL A 24 15.23 10.97 14.84
CA VAL A 24 16.31 10.72 15.81
C VAL A 24 17.67 10.99 15.17
N GLY A 25 17.93 10.49 13.97
CA GLY A 25 19.20 10.72 13.26
C GLY A 25 19.47 12.19 12.97
N PHE A 26 18.47 12.94 12.51
CA PHE A 26 18.58 14.39 12.29
C PHE A 26 18.80 15.14 13.60
N SER A 27 18.16 14.74 14.69
CA SER A 27 18.35 15.36 16.01
C SER A 27 19.78 15.16 16.52
N VAL A 28 20.33 13.93 16.37
CA VAL A 28 21.72 13.62 16.73
C VAL A 28 22.71 14.40 15.86
N ALA A 29 22.46 14.46 14.55
CA ALA A 29 23.30 15.24 13.63
C ALA A 29 23.28 16.73 13.97
N GLY A 30 22.10 17.30 14.23
CA GLY A 30 21.93 18.69 14.64
C GLY A 30 22.65 19.01 15.96
N LEU A 31 22.57 18.12 16.94
CA LEU A 31 23.33 18.24 18.19
C LEU A 31 24.84 18.22 17.92
N GLY A 32 25.29 17.35 17.01
CA GLY A 32 26.69 17.30 16.58
C GLY A 32 27.19 18.61 15.98
N VAL A 33 26.36 19.27 15.15
CA VAL A 33 26.68 20.59 14.58
C VAL A 33 26.81 21.65 15.68
N VAL A 34 25.84 21.73 16.60
CA VAL A 34 25.87 22.69 17.72
C VAL A 34 27.08 22.47 18.63
N ALA A 35 27.46 21.21 18.86
CA ALA A 35 28.61 20.83 19.68
C ALA A 35 29.96 20.91 18.95
N GLY A 36 29.98 21.20 17.64
CA GLY A 36 31.22 21.16 16.84
C GLY A 36 31.84 19.76 16.72
N SER A 37 31.04 18.70 16.85
CA SER A 37 31.50 17.31 16.90
C SER A 37 31.23 16.56 15.60
N ALA A 38 32.28 16.31 14.82
CA ALA A 38 32.20 15.51 13.60
C ALA A 38 31.73 14.07 13.89
N ALA A 39 32.12 13.49 15.02
CA ALA A 39 31.70 12.15 15.41
C ALA A 39 30.17 12.05 15.57
N LEU A 40 29.54 13.01 16.27
CA LEU A 40 28.09 13.04 16.43
C LEU A 40 27.35 13.27 15.10
N VAL A 41 27.91 14.12 14.23
CA VAL A 41 27.34 14.32 12.88
C VAL A 41 27.35 13.01 12.09
N ILE A 42 28.49 12.30 12.06
CA ILE A 42 28.62 11.01 11.37
C ILE A 42 27.66 9.98 11.96
N SER A 43 27.53 9.92 13.29
CA SER A 43 26.55 9.03 13.94
C SER A 43 25.11 9.34 13.54
N GLY A 44 24.71 10.62 13.49
CA GLY A 44 23.39 11.01 13.05
C GLY A 44 23.12 10.63 11.58
N VAL A 45 24.10 10.85 10.70
CA VAL A 45 24.04 10.42 9.29
C VAL A 45 23.89 8.90 9.17
N ALA A 46 24.63 8.13 9.98
CA ALA A 46 24.50 6.67 10.00
C ALA A 46 23.09 6.22 10.41
N VAL A 47 22.47 6.89 11.38
CA VAL A 47 21.08 6.62 11.79
C VAL A 47 20.08 6.97 10.68
N ILE A 48 20.30 8.05 9.94
CA ILE A 48 19.46 8.41 8.77
C ILE A 48 19.57 7.34 7.68
N ALA A 49 20.78 6.86 7.39
CA ALA A 49 20.99 5.77 6.44
C ALA A 49 20.29 4.48 6.91
N LEU A 50 20.35 4.18 8.21
CA LEU A 50 19.61 3.07 8.80
C LEU A 50 18.09 3.23 8.63
N ALA A 51 17.54 4.44 8.79
CA ALA A 51 16.13 4.71 8.56
C ALA A 51 15.71 4.33 7.13
N ALA A 52 16.49 4.74 6.12
CA ALA A 52 16.23 4.39 4.73
C ALA A 52 16.25 2.86 4.50
N ILE A 53 17.22 2.15 5.09
CA ILE A 53 17.32 0.69 4.99
C ILE A 53 16.12 0.01 5.67
N VAL A 54 15.77 0.41 6.89
CA VAL A 54 14.64 -0.17 7.65
C VAL A 54 13.32 0.06 6.90
N THR A 55 13.07 1.28 6.43
CA THR A 55 11.88 1.58 5.62
C THR A 55 11.84 0.76 4.35
N TRP A 56 12.98 0.61 3.66
CA TRP A 56 13.05 -0.20 2.46
C TRP A 56 12.74 -1.68 2.75
N LEU A 57 13.33 -2.26 3.80
CA LEU A 57 13.04 -3.64 4.21
C LEU A 57 11.58 -3.85 4.63
N LEU A 58 11.00 -2.90 5.36
CA LEU A 58 9.58 -2.93 5.73
C LEU A 58 8.69 -2.85 4.49
N HIS A 59 9.00 -1.96 3.55
CA HIS A 59 8.30 -1.89 2.27
C HIS A 59 8.39 -3.21 1.50
N LEU A 60 9.59 -3.78 1.39
CA LEU A 60 9.84 -5.08 0.73
C LEU A 60 9.13 -6.24 1.43
N THR A 61 8.80 -6.13 2.72
CA THR A 61 8.04 -7.15 3.44
C THR A 61 6.53 -6.91 3.41
N GLY A 62 6.04 -5.87 2.74
CA GLY A 62 4.61 -5.58 2.56
C GLY A 62 4.02 -4.58 3.56
N TRP A 63 4.86 -3.91 4.34
CA TRP A 63 4.45 -2.94 5.36
C TRP A 63 4.54 -1.47 4.88
N GLY A 64 4.85 -1.27 3.60
CA GLY A 64 4.90 0.04 2.95
C GLY A 64 3.88 0.15 1.83
N LYS A 65 3.74 1.37 1.29
CA LYS A 65 2.82 1.64 0.18
C LYS A 65 3.50 1.36 -1.16
N PRO A 66 2.91 0.57 -2.07
CA PRO A 66 3.41 0.42 -3.44
C PRO A 66 3.18 1.70 -4.26
N SER A 67 3.85 1.80 -5.41
CA SER A 67 3.55 2.85 -6.39
C SER A 67 2.13 2.69 -6.92
N GLY A 68 1.36 3.78 -6.93
CA GLY A 68 -0.01 3.83 -7.46
C GLY A 68 -1.12 3.78 -6.40
N PRO A 69 -2.39 3.80 -6.83
CA PRO A 69 -3.54 3.74 -5.94
C PRO A 69 -3.70 2.35 -5.33
N ARG A 70 -4.10 2.31 -4.05
CA ARG A 70 -4.44 1.10 -3.32
C ARG A 70 -5.96 1.02 -3.12
N PRO A 71 -6.58 -0.17 -3.19
CA PRO A 71 -7.99 -0.35 -2.82
C PRO A 71 -8.28 0.13 -1.39
N ALA A 72 -9.44 0.73 -1.15
CA ALA A 72 -9.78 1.38 0.13
C ALA A 72 -9.75 0.42 1.33
N ASP A 73 -10.08 -0.85 1.12
CA ASP A 73 -10.02 -1.93 2.13
C ASP A 73 -8.59 -2.23 2.61
N GLN A 74 -7.58 -1.84 1.83
CA GLN A 74 -6.18 -2.02 2.20
C GLN A 74 -5.61 -0.78 2.89
N TRP A 75 -6.39 0.31 3.05
CA TRP A 75 -5.91 1.61 3.56
C TRP A 75 -5.38 1.62 4.98
N ASP A 76 -5.85 0.69 5.82
CA ASP A 76 -5.35 0.53 7.18
C ASP A 76 -3.86 0.13 7.16
N TRP A 77 -3.03 0.90 7.87
CA TRP A 77 -1.60 0.66 8.07
C TRP A 77 -1.28 -0.71 8.66
N ARG A 78 -2.25 -1.38 9.30
CA ARG A 78 -2.13 -2.75 9.84
C ARG A 78 -2.32 -3.83 8.78
N VAL A 79 -2.88 -3.50 7.62
CA VAL A 79 -3.07 -4.46 6.53
C VAL A 79 -1.76 -4.59 5.77
N LYS A 80 -1.26 -5.82 5.73
CA LYS A 80 -0.02 -6.16 5.05
C LYS A 80 -0.28 -6.47 3.58
N ASP A 81 0.49 -5.86 2.69
CA ASP A 81 0.49 -6.20 1.28
C ASP A 81 1.22 -7.52 1.02
N LEU A 82 0.48 -8.51 0.50
CA LEU A 82 1.00 -9.83 0.17
C LEU A 82 1.70 -9.86 -1.21
N GLY A 83 1.40 -8.88 -2.08
CA GLY A 83 1.97 -8.73 -3.42
C GLY A 83 3.44 -8.28 -3.41
N ALA A 84 3.88 -7.58 -2.35
CA ALA A 84 5.25 -7.10 -2.20
C ALA A 84 6.35 -8.16 -2.45
N ARG A 85 6.07 -9.44 -2.14
CA ARG A 85 7.01 -10.55 -2.39
C ARG A 85 7.31 -10.77 -3.87
N GLN A 86 6.33 -10.54 -4.74
CA GLN A 86 6.48 -10.64 -6.20
C GLN A 86 7.03 -9.34 -6.82
N GLY A 87 6.97 -8.24 -6.06
CA GLY A 87 7.33 -6.91 -6.51
C GLY A 87 6.18 -6.22 -7.24
N HIS A 88 6.26 -4.90 -7.33
CA HIS A 88 5.30 -4.07 -8.06
C HIS A 88 5.94 -3.53 -9.34
N PRO A 89 5.20 -3.45 -10.46
CA PRO A 89 5.77 -3.08 -11.77
C PRO A 89 6.48 -1.73 -11.77
N ASP A 90 5.87 -0.72 -11.13
CA ASP A 90 6.36 0.67 -11.14
C ASP A 90 7.07 1.09 -9.85
N CYS A 91 7.37 0.14 -8.97
CA CYS A 91 8.01 0.47 -7.70
C CYS A 91 9.53 0.38 -7.78
N LEU A 92 10.21 1.54 -7.70
CA LEU A 92 11.67 1.62 -7.63
C LEU A 92 12.23 0.76 -6.47
N GLY A 93 11.59 0.79 -5.30
CA GLY A 93 12.00 0.02 -4.13
C GLY A 93 12.03 -1.49 -4.39
N CYS A 94 10.96 -2.03 -5.00
CA CYS A 94 10.91 -3.44 -5.41
C CYS A 94 11.93 -3.76 -6.51
N ARG A 95 12.10 -2.85 -7.48
CA ARG A 95 13.04 -3.01 -8.60
C ARG A 95 14.50 -3.05 -8.15
N LEU A 96 14.89 -2.18 -7.22
CA LEU A 96 16.22 -2.19 -6.59
C LEU A 96 16.48 -3.50 -5.84
N ALA A 97 15.44 -4.18 -5.36
CA ALA A 97 15.52 -5.51 -4.77
C ALA A 97 15.44 -6.66 -5.80
N GLY A 98 15.48 -6.36 -7.10
CA GLY A 98 15.41 -7.36 -8.17
C GLY A 98 14.01 -7.93 -8.45
N ARG A 99 12.95 -7.41 -7.81
CA ARG A 99 11.58 -7.93 -7.98
C ARG A 99 10.87 -7.19 -9.12
N ARG A 100 10.81 -7.81 -10.29
CA ARG A 100 10.15 -7.28 -11.50
C ARG A 100 8.94 -8.16 -11.84
N ALA A 101 7.75 -7.75 -11.44
CA ALA A 101 6.50 -8.50 -11.63
C ALA A 101 6.26 -9.00 -13.07
N GLU A 102 6.71 -8.24 -14.08
CA GLU A 102 6.57 -8.61 -15.50
C GLU A 102 7.38 -9.84 -15.95
N ALA A 103 8.51 -10.16 -15.27
CA ALA A 103 9.38 -11.25 -15.69
C ALA A 103 8.74 -12.64 -15.52
N VAL A 104 7.76 -12.76 -14.62
CA VAL A 104 7.06 -14.02 -14.33
C VAL A 104 5.92 -14.27 -15.33
N ALA A 105 5.18 -13.23 -15.74
CA ALA A 105 4.06 -13.40 -16.68
C ALA A 105 4.52 -13.73 -18.12
N LYS A 106 5.69 -13.21 -18.54
CA LYS A 106 6.24 -13.48 -19.88
C LYS A 106 6.94 -14.84 -20.01
N SER A 107 7.29 -15.47 -18.89
CA SER A 107 8.02 -16.75 -18.86
C SER A 107 7.10 -17.97 -18.73
N ALA A 108 5.78 -17.76 -18.56
CA ALA A 108 4.81 -18.85 -18.63
C ALA A 108 4.62 -19.24 -20.11
N PRO A 109 4.90 -20.49 -20.53
CA PRO A 109 4.58 -20.92 -21.88
C PRO A 109 3.07 -20.77 -22.11
N PRO A 110 2.61 -20.42 -23.33
CA PRO A 110 1.19 -20.33 -23.61
C PRO A 110 0.57 -21.72 -23.44
N THR A 111 -0.16 -21.93 -22.34
CA THR A 111 -1.03 -23.08 -22.17
C THR A 111 -2.10 -23.00 -23.24
N SER A 112 -1.86 -23.68 -24.36
CA SER A 112 -2.88 -23.97 -25.36
C SER A 112 -3.82 -24.99 -24.73
N ALA A 113 -4.90 -24.52 -24.13
CA ALA A 113 -6.02 -25.36 -23.75
C ALA A 113 -7.30 -24.68 -24.21
N GLY A 114 -7.61 -24.88 -25.49
CA GLY A 114 -8.97 -24.75 -25.97
C GLY A 114 -9.85 -25.69 -25.16
N THR A 115 -10.82 -25.14 -24.45
CA THR A 115 -12.02 -25.86 -24.02
C THR A 115 -13.18 -24.91 -24.14
N THR A 116 -13.90 -25.13 -25.23
CA THR A 116 -15.21 -24.60 -25.58
C THR A 116 -16.11 -24.43 -24.35
N LEU A 117 -16.59 -23.21 -24.09
CA LEU A 117 -17.65 -22.96 -23.11
C LEU A 117 -18.92 -23.74 -23.52
N PRO A 118 -19.62 -24.41 -22.59
CA PRO A 118 -21.02 -24.77 -22.79
C PRO A 118 -21.85 -23.48 -22.78
N SER A 119 -22.72 -23.34 -23.79
CA SER A 119 -23.65 -22.23 -23.96
C SER A 119 -24.59 -22.08 -22.74
N PRO A 120 -24.79 -20.87 -22.19
CA PRO A 120 -25.70 -20.67 -21.06
C PRO A 120 -27.15 -20.91 -21.52
N ARG A 121 -27.77 -21.95 -20.96
CA ARG A 121 -29.20 -22.24 -21.13
C ARG A 121 -30.01 -21.05 -20.61
N ARG A 122 -30.71 -20.33 -21.51
CA ARG A 122 -31.70 -19.30 -21.15
C ARG A 122 -32.73 -19.90 -20.18
N ARG A 123 -32.86 -19.30 -18.99
CA ARG A 123 -34.05 -19.48 -18.17
C ARG A 123 -35.20 -18.66 -18.76
N PRO A 124 -36.43 -19.19 -18.85
CA PRO A 124 -37.60 -18.40 -19.21
C PRO A 124 -37.83 -17.30 -18.17
N HIS A 125 -38.11 -16.09 -18.65
CA HIS A 125 -38.53 -14.96 -17.82
C HIS A 125 -39.98 -15.18 -17.38
N THR A 126 -40.21 -15.32 -16.08
CA THR A 126 -41.53 -15.21 -15.47
C THR A 126 -41.76 -13.74 -15.11
N PRO A 127 -42.72 -13.02 -15.73
CA PRO A 127 -43.06 -11.67 -15.31
C PRO A 127 -43.96 -11.76 -14.07
N GLY A 128 -43.40 -11.43 -12.90
CA GLY A 128 -44.10 -11.50 -11.61
C GLY A 128 -44.00 -10.19 -10.83
N VAL A 129 -44.96 -9.31 -11.09
CA VAL A 129 -45.58 -8.29 -10.20
C VAL A 129 -44.65 -7.34 -9.44
N GLN A 130 -44.59 -6.10 -9.93
CA GLN A 130 -44.22 -4.91 -9.17
C GLN A 130 -45.26 -4.68 -8.06
N ALA A 131 -44.83 -4.63 -6.80
CA ALA A 131 -45.59 -4.04 -5.72
C ALA A 131 -44.90 -2.75 -5.26
N ALA A 132 -45.68 -1.67 -5.31
CA ALA A 132 -45.31 -0.30 -5.09
C ALA A 132 -44.75 -0.02 -3.68
N GLY A 133 -43.89 1.01 -3.56
CA GLY A 133 -43.75 1.77 -2.31
C GLY A 133 -45.01 2.62 -2.03
N PRO A 134 -45.01 3.61 -1.13
CA PRO A 134 -43.93 4.15 -0.28
C PRO A 134 -44.34 4.27 1.20
N ALA A 135 -43.46 4.76 2.08
CA ALA A 135 -43.84 5.71 3.14
C ALA A 135 -42.62 6.22 3.93
N ALA A 136 -42.47 7.54 3.92
CA ALA A 136 -41.62 8.32 4.80
C ALA A 136 -42.00 8.14 6.27
N GLY A 137 -41.01 8.09 7.16
CA GLY A 137 -41.18 8.04 8.60
C GLY A 137 -40.17 8.94 9.30
N ASN A 138 -40.48 10.23 9.34
CA ASN A 138 -39.84 11.25 10.18
C ASN A 138 -40.04 10.91 11.67
N ARG A 139 -38.98 10.86 12.48
CA ARG A 139 -39.09 10.88 13.95
C ARG A 139 -37.88 11.55 14.61
N THR A 140 -38.08 12.85 14.84
CA THR A 140 -37.46 13.71 15.86
C THR A 140 -37.78 13.21 17.29
N LEU A 141 -36.98 13.67 18.27
CA LEU A 141 -37.11 13.57 19.74
C LEU A 141 -36.57 12.22 20.30
N LEU A 142 -35.50 12.15 21.09
CA LEU A 142 -35.06 12.94 22.26
C LEU A 142 -33.53 12.87 22.43
#